data_AF-A0A7V5UBA4-F1
#
_entry.id   AF-A0A7V5UBA4-F1
#
_cell.length_a   1.000
_cell.length_b   1.000
_cell.length_c   1.000
_cell.angle_alpha   90.00
_cell.angle_beta   90.00
_cell.angle_gamma   90.00
#
_symmetry.space_group_name_H-M   'P 1'
#
loop_
_entity.id
_entity.type
_entity.pdbx_description
1 polymer ?
#
loop_
_entity_poly.entity_id
_entity_poly.type
_entity_poly.pdbx_seq_one_letter_code
_entity_poly.pdbx_strand_id
1 'polypeptide(L)' 'ATTTHGRLTPEERAEAGIGDGLLRVSVGLESVADIQADLARGLDAL' A
#
# COMPACT_ATOMS: atom_id res chain seq x y z
N ALA A 1 -7.84 2.29 6.28
CA ALA A 1 -7.27 3.02 5.11
C ALA A 1 -7.44 4.53 5.28
N THR A 2 -6.36 5.31 5.29
CA THR A 2 -6.37 6.75 5.63
C THR A 2 -6.19 7.70 4.44
N THR A 3 -6.03 7.15 3.24
CA THR A 3 -5.72 7.92 2.01
C THR A 3 -6.98 8.16 1.18
N THR A 4 -6.95 7.94 -0.15
CA THR A 4 -8.05 8.20 -1.09
C THR A 4 -9.36 7.53 -0.67
N HIS A 5 -9.30 6.39 0.01
CA HIS A 5 -10.46 5.63 0.48
C HIS A 5 -10.85 5.93 1.94
N GLY A 6 -10.23 6.91 2.59
CA GLY A 6 -10.53 7.26 3.98
C GLY A 6 -11.89 7.93 4.20
N ARG A 7 -12.59 8.32 3.13
CA ARG A 7 -13.95 8.89 3.18
C ARG A 7 -15.06 7.83 3.15
N LEU A 8 -14.74 6.58 2.81
CA LEU A 8 -15.68 5.46 2.79
C LEU A 8 -15.88 4.92 4.21
N THR A 9 -17.08 4.45 4.52
CA THR A 9 -17.32 3.75 5.78
C THR A 9 -16.52 2.43 5.83
N PRO A 10 -16.29 1.85 7.02
CA PRO A 10 -15.65 0.54 7.13
C PRO A 10 -16.35 -0.55 6.29
N GLU A 11 -17.68 -0.52 6.21
CA GLU A 11 -18.49 -1.47 5.46
C GLU A 11 -18.31 -1.29 3.95
N GLU A 12 -18.39 -0.06 3.45
CA GLU A 12 -18.17 0.26 2.03
C GLU A 12 -16.75 -0.13 1.58
N ARG A 13 -15.76 0.05 2.47
CA ARG A 13 -14.39 -0.39 2.22
C ARG A 13 -14.27 -1.91 2.18
N ALA A 14 -14.92 -2.61 3.10
CA ALA A 14 -14.89 -4.07 3.14
C ALA A 14 -15.53 -4.66 1.87
N GLU A 15 -16.66 -4.12 1.42
CA GLU A 15 -17.33 -4.51 0.17
C GLU A 15 -16.44 -4.28 -1.06
N ALA A 16 -15.69 -3.17 -1.08
CA ALA A 16 -14.73 -2.88 -2.14
C ALA A 16 -13.39 -3.64 -2.03
N GLY A 17 -13.22 -4.52 -1.03
CA GLY A 17 -11.98 -5.28 -0.81
C GLY A 17 -10.81 -4.46 -0.25
N ILE A 18 -11.08 -3.30 0.35
CA ILE A 18 -10.08 -2.37 0.87
C ILE A 18 -9.84 -2.63 2.36
N GLY A 19 -8.95 -3.59 2.66
CA GLY A 19 -8.51 -3.87 4.02
C GLY A 19 -7.71 -2.73 4.67
N ASP A 20 -7.58 -2.72 6.00
CA ASP A 20 -6.84 -1.67 6.72
C ASP A 20 -5.33 -1.69 6.48
N GLY A 21 -4.75 -2.88 6.25
CA GLY A 21 -3.35 -3.05 5.88
C GLY A 21 -3.08 -3.00 4.37
N LEU A 22 -4.06 -2.65 3.54
CA LEU A 22 -3.86 -2.62 2.10
C LEU A 22 -2.91 -1.47 1.71
N LEU A 23 -1.74 -1.82 1.21
CA LEU A 23 -0.79 -0.90 0.60
C LEU A 23 -0.89 -0.99 -0.93
N ARG A 24 -1.01 0.16 -1.60
CA ARG A 24 -0.95 0.24 -3.07
C ARG A 24 0.38 0.85 -3.49
N VAL A 25 1.16 0.11 -4.28
CA VAL A 25 2.45 0.57 -4.82
C VAL A 25 2.31 0.83 -6.32
N SER A 26 2.73 2.02 -6.78
CA SER A 26 2.85 2.33 -8.22
C SER A 26 4.31 2.23 -8.59
N VAL A 27 4.66 1.23 -9.40
CA VAL A 27 6.05 0.96 -9.81
C VAL A 27 6.41 1.89 -10.97
N GLY A 28 7.48 2.67 -10.84
CA GLY A 28 7.99 3.55 -11.88
C GLY A 28 8.98 2.86 -12.83
N LEU A 29 9.90 3.64 -13.41
CA LEU A 29 10.91 3.17 -14.37
C LEU A 29 12.33 3.13 -13.76
N GLU A 30 12.43 3.17 -12.44
CA GLU A 30 13.69 3.08 -11.71
C GLU A 30 14.31 1.68 -11.82
N SER A 31 15.54 1.54 -11.32
CA SER A 31 16.20 0.25 -11.19
C SER A 31 15.38 -0.69 -10.31
N VAL A 32 15.14 -1.91 -10.81
CA VAL A 32 14.43 -2.96 -10.07
C VAL A 32 15.14 -3.28 -8.75
N ALA A 33 16.47 -3.30 -8.74
CA ALA A 33 17.25 -3.60 -7.55
C ALA A 33 17.08 -2.52 -6.47
N ASP A 34 16.96 -1.25 -6.87
CA ASP A 34 16.78 -0.14 -5.93
C ASP A 34 15.39 -0.18 -5.31
N ILE A 35 14.34 -0.42 -6.12
CA ILE A 35 12.97 -0.60 -5.64
C ILE A 35 12.88 -1.76 -4.65
N GLN A 36 13.53 -2.90 -4.96
CA GLN A 36 13.58 -4.05 -4.06
C GLN A 36 14.29 -3.73 -2.74
N ALA A 37 15.44 -3.06 -2.80
CA ALA A 37 16.20 -2.69 -1.60
C ALA A 37 15.44 -1.71 -0.70
N ASP A 38 14.71 -0.75 -1.29
CA ASP A 38 13.90 0.21 -0.55
C ASP A 38 12.68 -0.46 0.11
N LEU A 39 11.97 -1.33 -0.62
CA LEU A 39 10.86 -2.09 -0.05
C LEU A 39 11.31 -3.04 1.06
N ALA A 40 12.43 -3.77 0.86
CA ALA A 40 12.97 -4.66 1.88
C ALA A 40 13.34 -3.90 3.16
N ARG A 41 14.05 -2.78 3.04
CA ARG A 41 14.42 -1.93 4.18
C ARG A 41 13.21 -1.48 4.99
N GLY A 42 12.13 -1.08 4.32
CA GLY A 42 10.91 -0.61 4.97
C GLY A 42 10.12 -1.74 5.64
N LEU A 43 10.02 -2.91 5.00
CA LEU A 43 9.26 -4.05 5.52
C LEU A 43 9.98 -4.79 6.65
N ASP A 44 11.31 -4.88 6.61
CA ASP A 44 12.13 -5.51 7.67
C ASP A 44 12.12 -4.71 9.00
N ALA A 45 11.67 -3.45 8.95
CA ALA A 45 11.61 -2.56 10.12
C ALA A 45 10.25 -2.58 10.85
N LEU A 46 9.28 -3.37 10.37
CA LEU A 46 7.93 -3.51 10.93
C LEU A 46 7.84 -4.69 11.91
#